data_AF-A0A349HEC3-F1
#
_entry.id   AF-A0A349HEC3-F1
#
_cell.length_a   1.000
_cell.length_b   1.000
_cell.length_c   1.000
_cell.angle_alpha   90.00
_cell.angle_beta   90.00
_cell.angle_gamma   90.00
#
_symmetry.space_group_name_H-M   'P 1'
#
loop_
_entity.id
_entity.type
_entity.pdbx_description
1 polymer ?
#
loop_
_entity_poly.entity_id
_entity_poly.type
_entity_poly.pdbx_seq_one_letter_code
_entity_poly.pdbx_strand_id
1 'polypeptide(L)'
;TIARRLDAAAYADFVVALYNPKSGRRVQHIVEAQRIFLRHRAPQTPVAIVKSAYRPKQHLEFTTLDKLAEADIAMLATVLIGNSHTFIQHGLMVTPRGYTQKYEVADGETSARSGERAGRSLTTGLAGWLTAIHASGKSAAELAAEYRLPEDYLAAVLADDPPPAGEVSDAEAPTE
;
A
#
# COMPACT_ATOMS: atom_id res chain seq x y z
N THR A 1 6.80 6.29 18.30
CA THR A 1 8.11 5.64 18.12
C THR A 1 8.25 5.19 16.67
N ILE A 2 9.42 4.72 16.23
CA ILE A 2 9.62 4.19 14.86
C ILE A 2 8.78 2.93 14.59
N ALA A 3 8.66 2.02 15.56
CA ALA A 3 7.85 0.81 15.43
C ALA A 3 6.37 1.13 15.13
N ARG A 4 5.79 2.15 15.77
CA ARG A 4 4.42 2.59 15.49
C ARG A 4 4.24 3.09 14.05
N ARG A 5 5.25 3.77 13.49
CA ARG A 5 5.21 4.23 12.09
C ARG A 5 5.27 3.05 11.11
N LEU A 6 6.12 2.07 11.40
CA LEU A 6 6.23 0.85 10.60
C LEU A 6 4.94 0.03 10.65
N ASP A 7 4.37 -0.17 11.85
CA ASP A 7 3.12 -0.92 12.01
C ASP A 7 1.95 -0.23 11.27
N ALA A 8 1.84 1.09 11.40
CA ALA A 8 0.81 1.86 10.69
C ALA A 8 1.00 1.81 9.16
N ALA A 9 2.23 1.97 8.65
CA ALA A 9 2.51 1.90 7.22
C ALA A 9 2.29 0.48 6.65
N ALA A 10 2.60 -0.54 7.44
CA ALA A 10 2.35 -1.93 7.10
C ALA A 10 0.85 -2.23 7.04
N TYR A 11 0.11 -1.83 8.08
CA TYR A 11 -1.34 -1.99 8.20
C TYR A 11 -2.11 -1.26 7.09
N ALA A 12 -1.70 -0.05 6.74
CA ALA A 12 -2.33 0.75 5.68
C ALA A 12 -1.94 0.31 4.24
N ASP A 13 -1.22 -0.81 4.10
CA ASP A 13 -0.80 -1.40 2.82
C ASP A 13 -0.10 -0.42 1.85
N PHE A 14 0.70 0.51 2.38
CA PHE A 14 1.49 1.42 1.55
C PHE A 14 2.68 0.73 0.88
N VAL A 15 3.06 1.16 -0.31
CA VAL A 15 4.44 0.93 -0.76
C VAL A 15 5.37 1.77 0.12
N VAL A 16 6.44 1.17 0.66
CA VAL A 16 7.31 1.84 1.65
C VAL A 16 8.74 1.91 1.16
N ALA A 17 9.34 3.10 1.22
CA ALA A 17 10.77 3.31 1.03
C ALA A 17 11.48 3.53 2.38
N LEU A 18 12.41 2.66 2.73
CA LEU A 18 13.25 2.78 3.92
C LEU A 18 14.60 3.38 3.53
N TYR A 19 14.91 4.52 4.14
CA TYR A 19 16.19 5.22 4.03
C TYR A 19 17.08 4.91 5.23
N ASN A 20 18.39 4.85 5.00
CA ASN A 20 19.39 4.47 6.00
C ASN A 20 19.04 3.16 6.75
N PRO A 21 18.66 2.09 6.02
CA PRO A 21 18.10 0.87 6.58
C PRO A 21 19.09 0.11 7.48
N LYS A 22 20.40 0.24 7.23
CA LYS A 22 21.45 -0.39 8.02
C LYS A 22 22.61 0.59 8.21
N SER A 23 23.02 0.79 9.46
CA SER A 23 24.30 1.40 9.80
C SER A 23 25.14 0.40 10.59
N GLY A 24 26.46 0.60 10.66
CA GLY A 24 27.37 -0.34 11.33
C GLY A 24 26.99 -0.69 12.78
N ARG A 25 26.20 0.16 13.47
CA ARG A 25 25.72 -0.09 14.85
C ARG A 25 24.24 -0.51 14.94
N ARG A 26 23.46 -0.43 13.86
CA ARG A 26 21.98 -0.52 13.89
C ARG A 26 21.45 -1.65 13.00
N VAL A 27 22.06 -2.83 13.09
CA VAL A 27 21.65 -4.02 12.32
C VAL A 27 20.26 -4.52 12.73
N GLN A 28 19.87 -4.36 13.99
CA GLN A 28 18.58 -4.84 14.52
C GLN A 28 17.35 -4.15 13.91
N HIS A 29 17.50 -2.94 13.34
CA HIS A 29 16.35 -2.17 12.85
C HIS A 29 15.68 -2.81 11.64
N ILE A 30 16.45 -3.41 10.73
CA ILE A 30 15.87 -4.07 9.56
C ILE A 30 15.15 -5.36 9.94
N VAL A 31 15.67 -6.09 10.93
CA VAL A 31 15.06 -7.30 11.48
C VAL A 31 13.70 -6.97 12.10
N GLU A 32 13.64 -5.92 12.92
CA GLU A 32 12.39 -5.48 13.52
C GLU A 32 11.41 -4.90 12.49
N ALA A 33 11.90 -4.18 11.47
CA ALA A 33 11.06 -3.73 10.37
C ALA A 33 10.44 -4.93 9.64
N GLN A 34 11.24 -5.91 9.22
CA GLN A 34 10.76 -7.15 8.61
C GLN A 34 9.70 -7.82 9.50
N ARG A 35 9.99 -7.99 10.80
CA ARG A 35 9.06 -8.62 11.74
C ARG A 35 7.73 -7.89 11.81
N ILE A 36 7.73 -6.56 11.83
CA ILE A 36 6.52 -5.74 11.85
C ILE A 36 5.75 -5.88 10.54
N PHE A 37 6.40 -5.75 9.39
CA PHE A 37 5.75 -5.87 8.08
C PHE A 37 5.14 -7.26 7.84
N LEU A 38 5.80 -8.33 8.29
CA LEU A 38 5.29 -9.72 8.17
C LEU A 38 4.01 -9.98 8.97
N ARG A 39 3.62 -9.09 9.90
CA ARG A 39 2.32 -9.19 10.59
C ARG A 39 1.15 -8.78 9.70
N HIS A 40 1.41 -8.01 8.64
CA HIS A 40 0.40 -7.39 7.78
C HIS A 40 0.53 -7.79 6.30
N ARG A 41 1.69 -8.31 5.88
CA ARG A 41 2.01 -8.63 4.49
C ARG A 41 2.42 -10.08 4.29
N ALA A 42 2.22 -10.58 3.08
CA ALA A 42 2.66 -11.91 2.71
C ALA A 42 4.20 -12.01 2.77
N PRO A 43 4.76 -13.16 3.19
CA PRO A 43 6.21 -13.39 3.15
C PRO A 43 6.83 -13.13 1.78
N GLN A 44 6.09 -13.44 0.71
CA GLN A 44 6.51 -13.30 -0.69
C GLN A 44 6.38 -11.87 -1.24
N THR A 45 5.90 -10.91 -0.46
CA THR A 45 5.80 -9.52 -0.89
C THR A 45 7.14 -9.05 -1.46
N PRO A 46 7.19 -8.55 -2.70
CA PRO A 46 8.44 -8.15 -3.32
C PRO A 46 9.14 -7.03 -2.56
N VAL A 47 10.46 -7.10 -2.51
CA VAL A 47 11.33 -6.06 -1.97
C VAL A 47 12.46 -5.78 -2.95
N ALA A 48 12.74 -4.51 -3.19
CA ALA A 48 13.90 -4.08 -3.99
C ALA A 48 14.91 -3.35 -3.12
N ILE A 49 16.18 -3.70 -3.25
CA ILE A 49 17.29 -3.05 -2.55
C ILE A 49 18.14 -2.36 -3.61
N VAL A 50 18.14 -1.03 -3.56
CA VAL A 50 18.85 -0.18 -4.51
C VAL A 50 20.09 0.39 -3.83
N LYS A 51 21.27 -0.09 -4.19
CA LYS A 51 22.56 0.40 -3.68
C LYS A 51 23.13 1.43 -4.64
N SER A 52 23.62 2.54 -4.10
CA SER A 52 24.36 3.57 -4.86
C SER A 52 23.67 4.00 -6.16
N ALA A 53 22.35 4.24 -6.11
CA ALA A 53 21.58 4.64 -7.29
C ALA A 53 22.22 5.82 -8.04
N TYR A 54 22.30 5.72 -9.36
CA TYR A 54 22.93 6.65 -10.29
C TYR A 54 24.42 6.96 -10.00
N ARG A 55 25.16 5.97 -9.47
CA ARG A 55 26.61 6.07 -9.21
C ARG A 55 27.36 4.85 -9.76
N PRO A 56 28.70 4.90 -9.91
CA PRO A 56 29.46 3.79 -10.52
C PRO A 56 29.30 2.42 -9.85
N LYS A 57 28.97 2.37 -8.55
CA LYS A 57 28.74 1.12 -7.80
C LYS A 57 27.25 0.79 -7.66
N GLN A 58 26.40 1.24 -8.59
CA GLN A 58 24.98 0.94 -8.55
C GLN A 58 24.75 -0.58 -8.60
N HIS A 59 23.88 -1.07 -7.72
CA HIS A 59 23.46 -2.46 -7.73
C HIS A 59 21.99 -2.56 -7.31
N LEU A 60 21.22 -3.36 -8.03
CA LEU A 60 19.83 -3.64 -7.74
C LEU A 60 19.70 -5.11 -7.35
N GLU A 61 19.01 -5.38 -6.25
CA GLU A 61 18.70 -6.73 -5.80
C GLU A 61 17.20 -6.83 -5.53
N PHE A 62 16.54 -7.81 -6.14
CA PHE A 62 15.18 -8.19 -5.77
C PHE A 62 15.22 -9.34 -4.78
N THR A 63 14.41 -9.23 -3.74
CA THR A 63 14.21 -10.26 -2.72
C THR A 63 12.74 -10.26 -2.29
N THR A 64 12.41 -11.04 -1.26
CA THR A 64 11.10 -11.11 -0.65
C THR A 64 11.15 -10.60 0.79
N LEU A 65 10.00 -10.21 1.34
CA LEU A 65 9.92 -9.62 2.67
C LEU A 65 10.48 -10.54 3.77
N ASP A 66 10.25 -11.86 3.67
CA ASP A 66 10.82 -12.86 4.58
C ASP A 66 12.34 -13.01 4.52
N LYS A 67 12.96 -12.61 3.41
CA LYS A 67 14.42 -12.67 3.19
C LYS A 67 15.11 -11.31 3.36
N LEU A 68 14.37 -10.27 3.76
CA LEU A 68 14.88 -8.91 3.83
C LEU A 68 16.09 -8.77 4.77
N ALA A 69 16.05 -9.38 5.95
CA ALA A 69 17.14 -9.29 6.92
C ALA A 69 18.42 -10.04 6.50
N GLU A 70 18.30 -11.02 5.61
CA GLU A 70 19.41 -11.80 5.06
C GLU A 70 20.12 -11.03 3.94
N ALA A 71 19.43 -10.09 3.31
CA ALA A 71 19.95 -9.35 2.19
C ALA A 71 21.13 -8.45 2.58
N ASP A 72 22.09 -8.32 1.66
CA ASP A 72 23.20 -7.41 1.85
C ASP A 72 22.70 -5.96 1.70
N ILE A 73 22.57 -5.25 2.81
CA ILE A 73 22.08 -3.87 2.83
C ILE A 73 23.23 -2.95 3.26
N ALA A 74 23.71 -2.14 2.33
CA ALA A 74 24.77 -1.18 2.58
C ALA A 74 24.24 0.14 3.19
N MET A 75 25.16 0.99 3.66
CA MET A 75 24.81 2.34 4.16
C MET A 75 24.18 3.23 3.09
N LEU A 76 24.60 3.08 1.83
CA LEU A 76 24.07 3.80 0.67
C LEU A 76 23.00 2.98 -0.08
N ALA A 77 22.14 2.30 0.68
CA ALA A 77 21.04 1.52 0.13
C ALA A 77 19.68 2.15 0.49
N THR A 78 18.76 2.10 -0.45
CA THR A 78 17.33 2.32 -0.21
C THR A 78 16.61 1.00 -0.39
N VAL A 79 15.73 0.65 0.56
CA VAL A 79 14.88 -0.55 0.48
C VAL A 79 13.47 -0.12 0.10
N LEU A 80 12.91 -0.69 -0.95
CA LEU A 80 11.52 -0.52 -1.38
C LEU A 80 10.74 -1.79 -1.06
N ILE A 81 9.76 -1.70 -0.18
CA ILE A 81 8.86 -2.80 0.18
C ILE A 81 7.54 -2.59 -0.55
N GLY A 82 7.19 -3.53 -1.42
CA GLY A 82 5.91 -3.54 -2.14
C GLY A 82 4.72 -3.70 -1.19
N ASN A 83 3.53 -3.37 -1.67
CA ASN A 83 2.28 -3.64 -0.96
C ASN A 83 1.69 -5.00 -1.39
N SER A 84 0.46 -5.29 -0.95
CA SER A 84 -0.24 -6.55 -1.26
C SER A 84 -0.48 -6.77 -2.77
N HIS A 85 -0.42 -5.72 -3.59
CA HIS A 85 -0.63 -5.76 -5.03
C HIS A 85 0.67 -5.70 -5.85
N THR A 86 1.81 -5.49 -5.19
CA THR A 86 3.09 -5.42 -5.89
C THR A 86 3.57 -6.82 -6.32
N PHE A 87 4.04 -6.94 -7.56
CA PHE A 87 4.63 -8.16 -8.10
C PHE A 87 5.90 -7.85 -8.92
N ILE A 88 6.68 -8.88 -9.23
CA ILE A 88 7.81 -8.78 -10.16
C ILE A 88 7.37 -9.32 -11.52
N GLN A 89 7.56 -8.55 -12.59
CA GLN A 89 7.31 -8.98 -13.96
C GLN A 89 8.36 -8.39 -14.90
N HIS A 90 8.92 -9.23 -15.78
CA HIS A 90 9.95 -8.83 -16.75
C HIS A 90 11.15 -8.08 -16.11
N GLY A 91 11.57 -8.49 -14.91
CA GLY A 91 12.67 -7.83 -14.19
C GLY A 91 12.31 -6.47 -13.58
N LEU A 92 11.02 -6.10 -13.54
CA LEU A 92 10.51 -4.87 -12.96
C LEU A 92 9.64 -5.18 -11.73
N MET A 93 9.74 -4.32 -10.72
CA MET A 93 8.82 -4.33 -9.58
C MET A 93 7.65 -3.40 -9.88
N VAL A 94 6.46 -3.99 -10.03
CA VAL A 94 5.26 -3.31 -10.52
C VAL A 94 4.21 -3.30 -9.43
N THR A 95 3.70 -2.10 -9.12
CA THR A 95 2.48 -1.94 -8.33
C THR A 95 1.40 -1.36 -9.26
N PRO A 96 0.34 -2.12 -9.60
CA PRO A 96 -0.71 -1.63 -10.47
C PRO A 96 -1.34 -0.34 -9.95
N ARG A 97 -1.73 0.55 -10.86
CA ARG A 97 -2.56 1.70 -10.53
C ARG A 97 -4.03 1.28 -10.54
N GLY A 98 -4.79 1.74 -9.54
CA GLY A 98 -6.22 1.42 -9.38
C GLY A 98 -7.14 2.18 -10.34
N TYR A 99 -6.86 2.18 -11.65
CA TYR A 99 -7.73 2.76 -12.66
C TYR A 99 -8.85 1.81 -13.03
N THR A 100 -9.77 1.53 -12.10
CA THR A 100 -10.94 0.69 -12.41
C THR A 100 -12.08 1.47 -13.01
N GLN A 101 -12.25 2.75 -12.65
CA GLN A 101 -13.44 3.50 -13.08
C GLN A 101 -13.31 4.23 -14.41
N LYS A 102 -12.12 4.25 -15.03
CA LYS A 102 -11.94 4.98 -16.29
C LYS A 102 -12.37 4.17 -17.53
N TYR A 103 -12.76 2.90 -17.34
CA TYR A 103 -13.12 1.98 -18.43
C TYR A 103 -14.44 1.22 -18.22
N GLU A 104 -15.15 1.49 -17.12
CA GLU A 104 -16.59 1.24 -16.99
C GLU A 104 -17.21 2.65 -17.17
N VAL A 105 -17.90 3.05 -18.23
CA VAL A 105 -18.78 2.38 -19.18
C VAL A 105 -18.96 3.28 -20.40
N ALA A 106 -18.90 2.71 -21.60
CA ALA A 106 -19.85 2.96 -22.69
C ALA A 106 -19.79 1.72 -23.58
N ASP A 107 -20.86 0.93 -23.61
CA ASP A 107 -21.05 -0.23 -24.48
C ASP A 107 -20.30 -1.53 -24.14
N GLY A 108 -20.57 -2.14 -22.97
CA GLY A 108 -20.56 -3.61 -22.79
C GLY A 108 -19.27 -4.42 -23.04
N GLU A 109 -18.17 -3.82 -23.47
CA GLU A 109 -16.92 -4.50 -23.81
C GLU A 109 -15.80 -4.04 -22.88
N THR A 110 -15.24 -5.00 -22.13
CA THR A 110 -14.06 -4.77 -21.30
C THR A 110 -12.88 -4.40 -22.21
N SER A 111 -12.42 -3.16 -22.16
CA SER A 111 -11.39 -2.59 -23.04
C SER A 111 -9.95 -3.06 -22.73
N ALA A 112 -9.79 -4.30 -22.27
CA ALA A 112 -8.49 -4.96 -22.26
C ALA A 112 -8.22 -5.49 -23.67
N ARG A 113 -7.15 -5.02 -24.32
CA ARG A 113 -6.72 -5.58 -25.62
C ARG A 113 -6.32 -7.04 -25.43
N SER A 114 -6.26 -7.79 -26.53
CA SER A 114 -5.79 -9.19 -26.50
C SER A 114 -4.39 -9.27 -25.85
N GLY A 115 -4.30 -9.97 -24.70
CA GLY A 115 -3.08 -10.08 -23.89
C GLY A 115 -2.99 -9.13 -22.68
N GLU A 116 -3.91 -8.17 -22.55
CA GLU A 116 -4.00 -7.29 -21.38
C GLU A 116 -4.92 -7.89 -20.31
N ARG A 117 -4.65 -7.57 -19.04
CA ARG A 117 -5.51 -7.93 -17.90
C ARG A 117 -6.16 -6.66 -17.38
N ALA A 118 -7.50 -6.61 -17.39
CA ALA A 118 -8.24 -5.49 -16.82
C ALA A 118 -7.79 -5.21 -15.37
N GLY A 119 -7.67 -3.93 -15.00
CA GLY A 119 -7.36 -3.52 -13.64
C GLY A 119 -8.43 -4.04 -12.68
N ARG A 120 -8.02 -4.51 -11.50
CA ARG A 120 -8.95 -4.92 -10.43
C ARG A 120 -9.20 -3.73 -9.51
N SER A 121 -10.46 -3.50 -9.12
CA SER A 121 -10.78 -2.46 -8.15
C SER A 121 -10.21 -2.86 -6.81
N LEU A 122 -9.42 -1.97 -6.20
CA LEU A 122 -8.72 -2.28 -4.96
C LEU A 122 -9.54 -1.93 -3.71
N THR A 123 -10.58 -1.10 -3.82
CA THR A 123 -11.49 -0.74 -2.71
C THR A 123 -12.83 -0.18 -3.22
N THR A 124 -13.82 -0.05 -2.32
CA THR A 124 -15.10 0.65 -2.52
C THR A 124 -14.97 2.19 -2.57
N GLY A 125 -13.75 2.72 -2.59
CA GLY A 125 -13.49 4.16 -2.45
C GLY A 125 -13.89 4.72 -1.08
N LEU A 126 -13.67 6.03 -0.88
CA LEU A 126 -14.04 6.72 0.36
C LEU A 126 -15.55 6.72 0.58
N ALA A 127 -16.34 7.02 -0.47
CA ALA A 127 -17.80 7.09 -0.36
C ALA A 127 -18.39 5.74 0.05
N GLY A 128 -17.99 4.64 -0.60
CA GLY A 128 -18.45 3.31 -0.23
C GLY A 128 -18.01 2.88 1.16
N TRP A 129 -16.82 3.29 1.62
CA TRP A 129 -16.38 3.07 3.00
C TRP A 129 -17.26 3.84 4.00
N LEU A 130 -17.55 5.12 3.75
CA LEU A 130 -18.45 5.92 4.59
C LEU A 130 -19.85 5.32 4.65
N THR A 131 -20.43 4.89 3.53
CA THR A 131 -21.72 4.18 3.51
C THR A 131 -21.67 2.90 4.36
N ALA A 132 -20.58 2.13 4.28
CA ALA A 132 -20.40 0.92 5.09
C ALA A 132 -20.30 1.22 6.59
N ILE A 133 -19.66 2.33 6.98
CA ILE A 133 -19.62 2.79 8.38
C ILE A 133 -21.03 3.06 8.89
N HIS A 134 -21.85 3.82 8.16
CA HIS A 134 -23.24 4.10 8.52
C HIS A 134 -24.10 2.83 8.59
N ALA A 135 -23.93 1.93 7.63
CA ALA A 135 -24.69 0.67 7.57
C ALA A 135 -24.24 -0.37 8.61
N SER A 136 -23.11 -0.16 9.31
CA SER A 136 -22.53 -1.17 10.21
C SER A 136 -23.34 -1.40 11.49
N GLY A 137 -24.12 -0.41 11.94
CA GLY A 137 -24.84 -0.45 13.22
C GLY A 137 -23.93 -0.46 14.46
N LYS A 138 -22.61 -0.29 14.30
CA LYS A 138 -21.62 -0.28 15.38
C LYS A 138 -21.49 1.12 16.01
N SER A 139 -21.12 1.17 17.27
CA SER A 139 -20.77 2.41 17.96
C SER A 139 -19.42 2.98 17.47
N ALA A 140 -19.20 4.28 17.68
CA ALA A 140 -17.94 4.94 17.35
C ALA A 140 -16.73 4.26 18.02
N ALA A 141 -16.87 3.82 19.28
CA ALA A 141 -15.81 3.12 20.02
C ALA A 141 -15.46 1.75 19.42
N GLU A 142 -16.46 0.97 18.97
CA GLU A 142 -16.24 -0.32 18.31
C GLU A 142 -15.52 -0.14 16.97
N LEU A 143 -15.98 0.84 16.17
CA LEU A 143 -15.36 1.18 14.89
C LEU A 143 -13.92 1.71 15.08
N ALA A 144 -13.67 2.49 16.12
CA ALA A 144 -12.34 3.03 16.44
C ALA A 144 -11.35 1.90 16.74
N ALA A 145 -11.79 0.91 17.52
CA ALA A 145 -10.99 -0.28 17.81
C ALA A 145 -10.73 -1.14 16.56
N GLU A 146 -11.75 -1.33 15.72
CA GLU A 146 -11.67 -2.14 14.49
C GLU A 146 -10.75 -1.52 13.44
N TYR A 147 -10.98 -0.25 13.09
CA TYR A 147 -10.25 0.43 12.02
C TYR A 147 -8.96 1.11 12.49
N ARG A 148 -8.71 1.14 13.82
CA ARG A 148 -7.60 1.88 14.45
C ARG A 148 -7.63 3.37 14.11
N LEU A 149 -8.82 3.95 14.11
CA LEU A 149 -9.07 5.36 13.84
C LEU A 149 -9.48 6.10 15.12
N PRO A 150 -9.33 7.43 15.18
CA PRO A 150 -9.81 8.21 16.31
C PRO A 150 -11.33 8.09 16.50
N GLU A 151 -11.78 7.94 17.74
CA GLU A 151 -13.21 7.78 18.07
C GLU A 151 -14.00 9.06 17.78
N ASP A 152 -13.41 10.23 18.04
CA ASP A 152 -14.01 11.53 17.73
C ASP A 152 -14.26 11.72 16.23
N TYR A 153 -13.33 11.24 15.39
CA TYR A 153 -13.51 11.21 13.95
C TYR A 153 -14.69 10.32 13.54
N LEU A 154 -14.80 9.11 14.09
CA LEU A 154 -15.89 8.19 13.76
C LEU A 154 -17.24 8.64 14.32
N ALA A 155 -17.25 9.31 15.47
CA ALA A 155 -18.44 9.93 16.03
C ALA A 155 -18.95 11.06 15.12
N ALA A 156 -18.05 11.88 14.57
CA ALA A 156 -18.41 12.89 13.58
C ALA A 156 -18.97 12.25 12.30
N VAL A 157 -18.32 11.21 11.77
CA VAL A 157 -18.80 10.49 10.58
C VAL A 157 -20.20 9.91 10.79
N LEU A 158 -20.51 9.34 11.95
CA LEU A 158 -21.84 8.79 12.24
C LEU A 158 -22.92 9.85 12.49
N ALA A 159 -22.53 11.09 12.80
CA ALA A 159 -23.45 12.21 13.01
C ALA A 159 -23.82 12.92 11.70
N ASP A 160 -22.95 12.83 10.69
CA ASP A 160 -23.19 13.36 9.36
C ASP A 160 -24.16 12.47 8.57
N ASP A 161 -24.76 13.03 7.51
CA ASP A 161 -25.55 12.22 6.58
C ASP A 161 -24.64 11.34 5.72
N PRO A 162 -25.04 10.09 5.40
CA PRO A 162 -24.26 9.23 4.53
C PRO A 162 -24.13 9.85 3.13
N PRO A 163 -22.99 9.66 2.44
CA PRO A 163 -22.83 10.18 1.09
C PRO A 163 -23.93 9.62 0.17
N PRO A 164 -24.40 10.41 -0.81
CA PRO A 164 -25.43 9.98 -1.74
C PRO A 164 -24.97 8.74 -2.51
N ALA A 165 -25.89 7.79 -2.71
CA ALA A 165 -25.63 6.58 -3.47
C ALA A 165 -25.26 6.95 -4.91
N GLY A 166 -23.98 6.83 -5.28
CA GLY A 166 -23.50 7.02 -6.65
C GLY A 166 -22.34 8.00 -6.85
N GLU A 167 -21.93 8.76 -5.83
CA GLU A 167 -20.73 9.61 -5.94
C GLU A 167 -19.46 8.79 -5.80
N VAL A 168 -19.05 8.14 -6.89
CA VAL A 168 -17.74 7.54 -7.00
C VAL A 168 -16.80 8.55 -7.64
N SER A 169 -16.13 9.33 -6.79
CA SER A 169 -14.91 10.13 -7.04
C SER A 169 -14.52 10.32 -8.53
N ASP A 170 -15.12 11.31 -9.19
CA ASP A 170 -14.59 11.87 -10.44
C ASP A 170 -13.30 12.65 -10.14
N ALA A 171 -12.17 11.95 -10.18
CA ALA A 171 -10.87 12.60 -10.26
C ALA A 171 -10.63 13.00 -11.72
N GLU A 172 -10.91 14.28 -12.04
CA GLU A 172 -10.60 14.91 -13.33
C GLU A 172 -9.19 14.53 -13.80
N ALA A 173 -9.10 13.99 -15.01
CA ALA A 173 -7.83 13.71 -15.64
C ALA A 173 -7.12 15.03 -15.97
N PRO A 174 -5.77 15.10 -15.90
CA PRO A 174 -5.06 16.21 -16.49
C PRO A 174 -5.33 16.19 -17.99
N THR A 175 -5.83 17.31 -18.51
CA THR A 175 -5.87 17.61 -19.95
C THR A 175 -4.42 17.65 -20.46
N GLU A 176 -4.09 16.77 -21.41
CA GLU A 176 -2.88 16.89 -22.24
C GLU A 176 -2.98 18.11 -23.17
#